data_AF-A0A437QV74-F1
#
_entry.id   AF-A0A437QV74-F1
#
_cell.length_a   1.000
_cell.length_b   1.000
_cell.length_c   1.000
_cell.angle_alpha   90.00
_cell.angle_beta   90.00
_cell.angle_gamma   90.00
#
_symmetry.space_group_name_H-M   'P 1'
#
loop_
_entity.id
_entity.type
_entity.pdbx_description
1 polymer ?
#
loop_
_entity_poly.entity_id
_entity_poly.type
_entity_poly.pdbx_seq_one_letter_code
_entity_poly.pdbx_strand_id
1 'polypeptide(L)'
;MKNLLTDHPNSVGEGYFEHMGQAMSFAVPLFLAAFACLGHAFLPFLFEKTGSKIITNLHDRMVTNRVRHKNLHKVAPAPAE
;
A
#
# COMPACT_ATOMS: atom_id res chain seq x y z
N MET A 1 -18.50 23.61 0.67
CA MET A 1 -18.04 22.47 1.47
C MET A 1 -16.85 21.86 0.75
N LYS A 2 -15.69 21.75 1.41
CA LYS A 2 -14.48 21.13 0.82
C LYS A 2 -14.66 19.62 0.81
N ASN A 3 -14.75 19.00 -0.36
CA ASN A 3 -14.90 17.57 -0.49
C ASN A 3 -13.51 16.93 -0.46
N LEU A 4 -13.01 16.64 0.75
CA LEU A 4 -11.69 16.00 0.94
C LEU A 4 -11.52 14.68 0.17
N LEU A 5 -12.64 14.03 -0.18
CA LEU A 5 -12.71 12.77 -0.91
C LEU A 5 -12.49 12.92 -2.42
N THR A 6 -12.76 14.09 -3.00
CA THR A 6 -12.59 14.36 -4.44
C THR A 6 -11.55 15.43 -4.73
N ASP A 7 -11.27 16.32 -3.77
CA ASP A 7 -10.22 17.32 -3.89
C ASP A 7 -8.82 16.68 -3.85
N HIS A 8 -8.61 15.63 -3.04
CA HIS A 8 -7.30 14.97 -2.94
C HIS A 8 -6.95 14.14 -4.19
N PRO A 9 -7.81 13.24 -4.72
CA PRO A 9 -7.51 12.51 -5.96
C PRO A 9 -7.36 13.41 -7.19
N ASN A 10 -8.22 14.43 -7.35
CA ASN A 10 -8.10 15.40 -8.45
C ASN A 10 -6.82 16.25 -8.34
N SER A 11 -6.30 16.50 -7.13
CA SER A 11 -5.05 17.27 -6.96
C SER A 11 -3.79 16.50 -7.41
N VAL A 12 -3.87 15.18 -7.56
CA VAL A 12 -2.78 14.31 -8.06
C VAL A 12 -3.07 13.70 -9.44
N GLY A 13 -4.20 14.03 -10.06
CA GLY A 13 -4.55 13.57 -11.41
C GLY A 13 -4.94 12.08 -11.50
N GLU A 14 -5.24 11.43 -10.37
CA GLU A 14 -5.71 10.04 -10.32
C GLU A 14 -7.24 10.00 -10.19
N GLY A 15 -7.88 9.07 -10.90
CA GLY A 15 -9.30 8.79 -10.66
C GLY A 15 -9.51 8.27 -9.23
N TYR A 16 -10.62 8.64 -8.59
CA TYR A 16 -10.99 8.14 -7.26
C TYR A 16 -10.87 6.61 -7.14
N PHE A 17 -11.24 5.89 -8.20
CA PHE A 17 -11.14 4.43 -8.27
C PHE A 17 -9.70 3.90 -8.38
N GLU A 18 -8.79 4.64 -9.01
CA GLU A 18 -7.37 4.27 -9.06
C GLU A 18 -6.72 4.41 -7.68
N HIS A 19 -6.97 5.55 -7.03
CA HIS A 19 -6.47 5.80 -5.68
C HIS A 19 -7.04 4.81 -4.65
N MET A 20 -8.35 4.56 -4.73
CA MET A 20 -9.03 3.56 -3.91
C MET A 20 -8.48 2.15 -4.19
N GLY A 21 -8.28 1.77 -5.45
CA GLY A 21 -7.71 0.47 -5.82
C GLY A 21 -6.31 0.27 -5.24
N GLN A 22 -5.46 1.29 -5.32
CA GLN A 22 -4.12 1.25 -4.75
C GLN A 22 -4.17 1.09 -3.22
N ALA A 23 -5.00 1.87 -2.52
CA ALA A 23 -5.17 1.76 -1.08
C ALA A 23 -5.72 0.38 -0.67
N MET A 24 -6.74 -0.12 -1.37
CA MET A 24 -7.34 -1.42 -1.14
C MET A 24 -6.35 -2.58 -1.37
N SER A 25 -5.40 -2.43 -2.30
CA SER A 25 -4.35 -3.43 -2.55
C SER A 25 -3.41 -3.67 -1.36
N PHE A 26 -3.32 -2.72 -0.43
CA PHE A 26 -2.60 -2.85 0.84
C PHE A 26 -3.52 -3.24 1.99
N ALA A 27 -4.75 -2.69 2.02
CA ALA A 27 -5.71 -2.95 3.09
C ALA A 27 -6.15 -4.43 3.14
N VAL A 28 -6.50 -5.04 2.00
CA VAL A 28 -7.03 -6.41 1.95
C VAL A 28 -6.03 -7.44 2.52
N PRO A 29 -4.74 -7.48 2.09
CA PRO A 29 -3.80 -8.41 2.68
C PRO A 29 -3.51 -8.11 4.16
N LEU A 30 -3.56 -6.84 4.58
CA LEU A 30 -3.35 -6.48 5.98
C LEU A 30 -4.45 -7.06 6.88
N PHE A 31 -5.71 -6.99 6.45
CA PHE A 31 -6.82 -7.65 7.16
C PHE A 31 -6.66 -9.16 7.20
N LEU A 32 -6.23 -9.79 6.09
CA LEU A 32 -5.95 -11.23 6.07
C LEU A 32 -4.84 -11.61 7.04
N ALA A 33 -3.76 -10.81 7.13
CA ALA A 33 -2.69 -11.01 8.09
C ALA A 33 -3.21 -10.89 9.54
N ALA A 34 -4.06 -9.90 9.82
CA ALA A 34 -4.69 -9.73 11.12
C ALA A 34 -5.55 -10.95 11.50
N PHE A 35 -6.42 -11.41 10.60
CA PHE A 35 -7.23 -12.61 10.84
C PHE A 35 -6.39 -13.88 11.01
N ALA A 36 -5.31 -14.02 10.24
CA ALA A 36 -4.37 -15.13 10.40
C ALA A 36 -3.70 -15.12 11.78
N CYS A 37 -3.23 -13.95 12.24
CA CYS A 37 -2.64 -13.80 13.57
C CYS A 37 -3.67 -14.04 14.69
N LEU A 38 -4.91 -13.58 14.53
CA LEU A 38 -5.99 -13.87 15.47
C LEU A 38 -6.28 -15.37 15.55
N GLY A 39 -6.42 -16.04 14.40
CA GLY A 39 -6.59 -17.49 14.35
C GLY A 39 -5.43 -18.23 15.02
N HIS A 40 -4.20 -17.80 14.78
CA HIS A 40 -3.01 -18.34 15.43
C HIS A 40 -3.01 -18.12 16.96
N ALA A 41 -3.49 -16.97 17.44
CA ALA A 41 -3.58 -16.68 18.87
C ALA A 41 -4.54 -17.63 19.60
N PHE A 42 -5.62 -18.06 18.95
CA PHE A 42 -6.54 -19.05 19.50
C PHE A 42 -6.08 -20.49 19.27
N LEU A 43 -5.44 -20.76 18.13
CA LEU A 43 -4.98 -22.07 17.70
C LEU A 43 -3.50 -21.96 17.27
N PRO A 44 -2.53 -22.20 18.16
CA PRO A 44 -1.12 -21.92 17.91
C PRO A 44 -0.48 -22.75 16.78
N PHE A 45 -1.16 -23.79 16.30
CA PHE A 45 -0.72 -24.58 15.14
C PHE A 45 -1.27 -24.06 13.80
N LEU A 46 -2.26 -23.16 13.83
CA LEU A 46 -2.89 -22.61 12.64
C LEU A 46 -2.14 -21.33 12.22
N PHE A 47 -1.89 -21.17 10.92
CA PHE A 47 -1.32 -19.94 10.33
C PHE A 47 0.06 -19.49 10.84
N GLU A 48 0.91 -20.40 11.37
CA GLU A 48 2.23 -20.09 11.97
C GLU A 48 3.09 -19.07 11.21
N LYS A 49 3.11 -19.14 9.87
CA LYS A 49 3.91 -18.24 9.02
C LYS A 49 3.08 -17.33 8.13
N THR A 50 1.76 -17.49 8.12
CA THR A 50 0.88 -16.79 7.17
C THR A 50 0.84 -15.30 7.44
N GLY A 51 0.67 -14.89 8.70
CA GLY A 51 0.66 -13.48 9.09
C GLY A 51 1.97 -12.79 8.73
N SER A 52 3.10 -13.34 9.19
CA SER A 52 4.43 -12.77 8.91
C SER A 52 4.72 -12.69 7.42
N LYS A 53 4.41 -13.74 6.63
CA LYS A 53 4.65 -13.74 5.18
C LYS A 53 3.87 -12.63 4.46
N ILE A 54 2.62 -12.40 4.85
CA ILE A 54 1.81 -11.33 4.26
C ILE A 54 2.38 -9.95 4.60
N ILE A 55 2.77 -9.72 5.85
CA ILE A 55 3.38 -8.46 6.28
C ILE A 55 4.71 -8.21 5.57
N THR A 56 5.58 -9.22 5.45
CA THR A 56 6.84 -9.09 4.70
C THR A 56 6.58 -8.70 3.25
N ASN A 57 5.63 -9.36 2.57
CA ASN A 57 5.28 -9.02 1.20
C ASN A 57 4.75 -7.57 1.07
N LEU A 58 3.88 -7.14 1.98
CA LEU A 58 3.39 -5.76 2.02
C LEU A 58 4.53 -4.75 2.24
N HIS A 59 5.46 -5.07 3.13
CA HIS A 59 6.64 -4.25 3.41
C HIS A 59 7.55 -4.14 2.18
N ASP A 60 7.83 -5.25 1.50
CA ASP A 60 8.65 -5.28 0.27
C ASP A 60 8.02 -4.44 -0.84
N ARG A 61 6.69 -4.51 -1.00
CA ARG A 61 5.92 -3.66 -1.91
C ARG A 61 6.05 -2.18 -1.54
N MET A 62 5.98 -1.84 -0.26
CA MET A 62 6.12 -0.45 0.22
C MET A 62 7.53 0.11 -0.07
N VAL A 63 8.57 -0.68 0.20
CA VAL A 63 9.97 -0.31 -0.06
C VAL A 63 10.23 -0.17 -1.56
N THR A 64 9.79 -1.13 -2.37
CA THR A 64 9.97 -1.12 -3.83
C THR A 64 9.31 0.11 -4.47
N ASN A 65 8.08 0.43 -4.07
CA ASN A 65 7.35 1.60 -4.54
C ASN A 65 8.05 2.91 -4.13
N ARG A 66 8.57 2.99 -2.90
CA ARG A 66 9.36 4.14 -2.42
C ARG A 66 10.65 4.32 -3.22
N VAL A 67 11.39 3.24 -3.51
CA VAL A 67 12.62 3.28 -4.30
C VAL A 67 12.34 3.77 -5.72
N ARG A 68 11.28 3.28 -6.36
CA ARG A 68 10.85 3.74 -7.68
C ARG A 68 10.56 5.25 -7.69
N HIS A 69 9.83 5.74 -6.69
CA HIS A 69 9.50 7.18 -6.58
C HIS A 69 10.75 8.05 -6.37
N LYS A 70 11.72 7.57 -5.58
CA LYS A 70 13.02 8.24 -5.38
C LYS A 70 13.82 8.31 -6.68
N ASN A 71 13.81 7.25 -7.48
CA ASN A 71 14.52 7.22 -8.77
C ASN A 71 13.87 8.15 -9.80
N LEU A 72 12.53 8.23 -9.85
CA LEU A 72 11.82 9.17 -10.73
C LEU A 72 12.20 10.63 -10.43
N HIS A 73 12.27 11.02 -9.16
CA HIS A 73 12.72 12.36 -8.75
C HIS A 73 14.19 12.64 -9.07
N LYS A 74 15.03 11.61 -9.21
CA LYS A 74 16.45 11.76 -9.55
C LYS A 74 16.71 11.92 -11.04
N VAL A 75 15.79 11.45 -11.90
CA VAL A 75 15.95 11.42 -13.37
C VAL A 75 15.22 12.56 -14.08
N ALA A 76 14.34 13.30 -13.40
CA ALA A 76 13.68 14.47 -13.97
C ALA A 76 14.73 15.51 -14.45
N PRO A 77 14.80 15.83 -15.76
CA PRO A 77 15.81 16.73 -16.29
C PRO A 77 15.58 18.16 -15.80
N ALA A 78 16.68 18.89 -15.58
CA ALA A 78 16.64 20.34 -15.38
C ALA A 78 15.89 20.99 -16.55
N PRO A 79 15.00 21.98 -16.29
CA PRO A 79 14.32 22.68 -17.37
C PRO A 79 15.36 23.31 -18.29
N ALA A 80 15.26 23.02 -19.59
CA ALA A 80 16.08 23.63 -20.61
C ALA A 80 15.74 25.13 -20.66
N GLU A 81 16.74 25.95 -20.33
CA GLU A 81 16.80 27.39 -20.56
C GLU A 81 17.08 27.71 -22.03
#